data_AF-A0A183BSN1-F1
#
_entry.id   AF-A0A183BSN1-F1
#
_cell.length_a   1.000
_cell.length_b   1.000
_cell.length_c   1.000
_cell.angle_alpha   90.00
_cell.angle_beta   90.00
_cell.angle_gamma   90.00
#
_symmetry.space_group_name_H-M   'P 1'
#
loop_
_entity.id
_entity.type
_entity.pdbx_description
1 polymer ?
#
loop_
_entity_poly.entity_id
_entity_poly.type
_entity_poly.pdbx_seq_one_letter_code
_entity_poly.pdbx_strand_id
1 'polypeptide(L)'
;MPIIMPTFPEQNVGANLNAPMAKVILSELRTALKQIKNNQNLTETIISPLKGGTFTEKYAHFIVIDCSGPQINIGKFSQFVGKRILYELHKLIKKSSKLANRVDFLHIYPTEASTERHYDELNRLNVVKKWLVGIKLFEALDNGGSEFKSALKEMLKSFDIRIKKDFNRFLFYSVKLTSEYVEANDLAAWGIDQEI
;
A
#
# COMPACT_ATOMS: atom_id res chain seq x y z
N MET A 1 -15.33 11.84 -4.24
CA MET A 1 -14.90 13.22 -4.01
C MET A 1 -14.73 13.88 -5.37
N PRO A 2 -15.81 14.43 -5.95
CA PRO A 2 -15.76 15.00 -7.29
C PRO A 2 -14.92 16.29 -7.30
N ILE A 3 -14.08 16.44 -8.31
CA ILE A 3 -13.32 17.66 -8.60
C ILE A 3 -13.62 17.99 -10.06
N ILE A 4 -14.45 18.99 -10.28
CA ILE A 4 -14.98 19.31 -11.62
C ILE A 4 -14.09 20.36 -12.26
N MET A 5 -13.58 20.06 -13.47
CA MET A 5 -12.90 21.05 -14.28
C MET A 5 -13.87 22.14 -14.72
N PRO A 6 -13.47 23.43 -14.66
CA PRO A 6 -14.33 24.54 -15.07
C PRO A 6 -14.50 24.65 -16.59
N THR A 7 -13.65 23.97 -17.37
CA THR A 7 -13.65 24.02 -18.83
C THR A 7 -14.70 23.09 -19.42
N PHE A 8 -15.44 23.54 -20.42
CA PHE A 8 -16.41 22.72 -21.14
C PHE A 8 -15.72 21.79 -22.17
N PRO A 9 -16.13 20.50 -22.28
CA PRO A 9 -17.12 19.83 -21.45
C PRO A 9 -16.58 19.55 -20.05
N GLU A 10 -17.44 19.72 -19.04
CA GLU A 10 -17.09 19.48 -17.64
C GLU A 10 -16.63 18.04 -17.44
N GLN A 11 -15.48 17.88 -16.78
CA GLN A 11 -14.91 16.56 -16.48
C GLN A 11 -14.58 16.45 -15.00
N ASN A 12 -14.90 15.30 -14.41
CA ASN A 12 -14.50 14.97 -13.04
C ASN A 12 -13.09 14.41 -13.01
N VAL A 13 -12.12 15.24 -12.67
CA VAL A 13 -10.70 14.84 -12.52
C VAL A 13 -10.52 13.89 -11.33
N GLY A 14 -11.40 13.98 -10.33
CA GLY A 14 -11.46 13.08 -9.17
C GLY A 14 -12.12 11.73 -9.45
N ALA A 15 -12.42 11.38 -10.71
CA ALA A 15 -13.16 10.15 -11.04
C ALA A 15 -12.47 8.86 -10.57
N ASN A 16 -11.13 8.85 -10.50
CA ASN A 16 -10.35 7.68 -10.06
C ASN A 16 -10.24 7.55 -8.54
N LEU A 17 -10.75 8.53 -7.78
CA LEU A 17 -10.71 8.49 -6.31
C LEU A 17 -11.73 7.50 -5.76
N ASN A 18 -11.24 6.39 -5.24
CA ASN A 18 -12.05 5.44 -4.49
C ASN A 18 -12.20 5.83 -3.02
N ALA A 19 -13.11 5.16 -2.30
CA ALA A 19 -13.41 5.47 -0.91
C ALA A 19 -12.18 5.36 0.03
N PRO A 20 -11.31 4.33 -0.05
CA PRO A 20 -10.07 4.29 0.73
C PRO A 20 -9.13 5.48 0.47
N MET A 21 -8.90 5.85 -0.80
CA MET A 21 -8.08 7.02 -1.14
C MET A 21 -8.68 8.32 -0.60
N ALA A 22 -10.00 8.49 -0.65
CA ALA A 22 -10.65 9.65 -0.07
C ALA A 22 -10.45 9.71 1.46
N LYS A 23 -10.49 8.58 2.16
CA LYS A 23 -10.18 8.52 3.60
C LYS A 23 -8.73 8.91 3.90
N VAL A 24 -7.78 8.44 3.10
CA VAL A 24 -6.36 8.84 3.20
C VAL A 24 -6.24 10.37 3.07
N ILE A 25 -6.78 10.95 2.00
CA ILE A 25 -6.72 12.41 1.76
C ILE A 25 -7.35 13.19 2.93
N LEU A 26 -8.53 12.78 3.38
CA LEU A 26 -9.20 13.43 4.53
C LEU A 26 -8.38 13.30 5.82
N SER A 27 -7.71 12.17 6.04
CA SER A 27 -6.83 11.97 7.18
C SER A 27 -5.64 12.93 7.15
N GLU A 28 -4.95 13.04 6.00
CA GLU A 28 -3.81 13.95 5.82
C GLU A 28 -4.24 15.42 6.01
N LEU A 29 -5.38 15.83 5.42
CA LEU A 29 -5.94 17.18 5.60
C LEU A 29 -6.26 17.49 7.07
N ARG A 30 -6.81 16.53 7.82
CA ARG A 30 -7.09 16.70 9.25
C ARG A 30 -5.81 16.85 10.06
N THR A 31 -4.78 16.06 9.76
CA THR A 31 -3.47 16.15 10.43
C THR A 31 -2.83 17.51 10.17
N ALA A 32 -2.77 17.94 8.91
CA ALA A 32 -2.24 19.24 8.54
C ALA A 32 -3.00 20.39 9.23
N LEU A 33 -4.34 20.35 9.23
CA LEU A 33 -5.14 21.39 9.89
C LEU A 33 -4.89 21.47 11.40
N LYS A 34 -4.70 20.32 12.08
CA LYS A 34 -4.36 20.31 13.51
C LYS A 34 -3.00 20.95 13.77
N GLN A 35 -2.00 20.65 12.94
CA GLN A 35 -0.68 21.28 13.05
C GLN A 35 -0.77 22.80 12.84
N ILE A 36 -1.54 23.23 11.84
CA ILE A 36 -1.74 24.65 11.54
C ILE A 36 -2.41 25.38 12.71
N LYS A 37 -3.42 24.78 13.34
CA LYS A 37 -4.17 25.41 14.44
C LYS A 37 -3.40 25.50 15.74
N ASN A 38 -2.50 24.56 16.01
CA ASN A 38 -1.83 24.43 17.30
C ASN A 38 -0.46 25.11 17.35
N ASN A 39 0.09 25.54 16.21
CA ASN A 39 1.36 26.24 16.15
C ASN A 39 1.19 27.75 16.32
N GLN A 40 1.92 28.33 17.28
CA GLN A 40 1.95 29.77 17.52
C GLN A 40 2.95 30.50 16.60
N ASN A 41 3.90 29.76 16.02
CA ASN A 41 4.92 30.29 15.13
C ASN A 41 4.48 30.17 13.66
N LEU A 42 4.31 31.31 12.97
CA LEU A 42 3.83 31.38 11.59
C LEU A 42 4.72 30.59 10.61
N THR A 43 6.04 30.61 10.81
CA THR A 43 7.00 29.93 9.94
C THR A 43 6.91 28.41 10.10
N GLU A 44 6.80 27.93 11.34
CA GLU A 44 6.62 26.50 11.62
C GLU A 44 5.25 25.99 11.21
N THR A 45 4.21 26.84 11.27
CA THR A 45 2.86 26.54 10.79
C THR A 45 2.83 26.17 9.31
N ILE A 46 3.68 26.81 8.50
CA ILE A 46 3.79 26.55 7.05
C ILE A 46 4.71 25.35 6.77
N ILE A 47 5.82 25.24 7.50
CA ILE A 47 6.87 24.25 7.22
C ILE A 47 6.52 22.87 7.80
N SER A 48 5.91 22.79 8.99
CA SER A 48 5.67 21.50 9.66
C SER A 48 4.79 20.53 8.87
N PRO A 49 3.72 20.97 8.16
CA PRO A 49 2.93 20.07 7.34
C PRO A 49 3.67 19.60 6.08
N LEU A 50 4.71 20.34 5.66
CA LEU A 50 5.53 20.05 4.48
C LEU A 50 6.73 19.17 4.79
N LYS A 51 7.24 19.18 6.02
CA LYS A 51 8.30 18.28 6.52
C LYS A 51 7.81 16.83 6.71
N GLY A 52 6.96 16.33 5.81
CA GLY A 52 6.21 15.09 5.98
C GLY A 52 7.05 13.96 6.57
N GLY A 53 6.50 13.25 7.57
CA GLY A 53 7.11 12.05 8.11
C GLY A 53 7.18 10.94 7.07
N THR A 54 8.08 9.99 7.28
CA THR A 54 8.25 8.83 6.38
C THR A 54 6.94 8.04 6.33
N PHE A 55 6.66 7.34 5.22
CA PHE A 55 5.42 6.57 5.11
C PHE A 55 5.39 5.44 6.15
N THR A 56 6.55 4.87 6.46
CA THR A 56 6.73 3.84 7.48
C THR A 56 6.44 4.34 8.91
N GLU A 57 6.59 5.63 9.20
CA GLU A 57 6.19 6.23 10.48
C GLU A 57 4.67 6.44 10.62
N LYS A 58 3.93 6.48 9.51
CA LYS A 58 2.49 6.78 9.53
C LYS A 58 1.61 5.62 9.99
N TYR A 59 2.13 4.40 9.95
CA TYR A 59 1.36 3.18 10.22
C TYR A 59 2.14 2.23 11.13
N ALA A 60 1.43 1.51 12.00
CA ALA A 60 2.04 0.46 12.84
C ALA A 60 2.09 -0.91 12.13
N HIS A 61 1.26 -1.08 11.10
CA HIS A 61 0.98 -2.36 10.46
C HIS A 61 1.04 -2.21 8.94
N PHE A 62 1.67 -3.18 8.29
CA PHE A 62 1.92 -3.14 6.86
C PHE A 62 1.62 -4.47 6.18
N ILE A 63 1.35 -4.39 4.88
CA ILE A 63 1.42 -5.50 3.95
C ILE A 63 2.57 -5.21 2.99
N VAL A 64 3.50 -6.14 2.89
CA VAL A 64 4.53 -6.14 1.84
C VAL A 64 4.10 -7.10 0.76
N ILE A 65 4.25 -6.69 -0.49
CA ILE A 65 3.92 -7.49 -1.67
C ILE A 65 5.15 -7.54 -2.58
N ASP A 66 5.74 -8.72 -2.67
CA ASP A 66 6.94 -8.98 -3.45
C ASP A 66 6.57 -9.59 -4.80
N CYS A 67 6.87 -8.85 -5.85
CA CYS A 67 6.83 -9.35 -7.22
C CYS A 67 8.23 -9.79 -7.60
N SER A 68 8.46 -11.08 -7.85
CA SER A 68 9.78 -11.59 -8.25
C SER A 68 9.75 -12.33 -9.59
N GLY A 69 10.86 -12.26 -10.34
CA GLY A 69 11.04 -13.01 -11.58
C GLY A 69 12.11 -12.41 -12.50
N PRO A 70 12.25 -12.94 -13.73
CA PRO A 70 13.22 -12.47 -14.69
C PRO A 70 13.01 -11.00 -15.07
N GLN A 71 14.10 -10.26 -15.25
CA GLN A 71 14.10 -8.83 -15.57
C GLN A 71 13.18 -8.45 -16.75
N ILE A 72 13.07 -9.31 -17.76
CA ILE A 72 12.30 -9.05 -18.99
C ILE A 72 10.78 -8.92 -18.70
N ASN A 73 10.26 -9.73 -17.77
CA ASN A 73 8.80 -9.84 -17.54
C ASN A 73 8.34 -9.15 -16.25
N ILE A 74 9.26 -8.90 -15.32
CA ILE A 74 8.92 -8.44 -13.97
C ILE A 74 8.26 -7.05 -13.95
N GLY A 75 8.64 -6.16 -14.87
CA GLY A 75 8.08 -4.80 -14.93
C GLY A 75 6.59 -4.81 -15.25
N LYS A 76 6.17 -5.58 -16.27
CA LYS A 76 4.75 -5.72 -16.64
C LYS A 76 3.95 -6.39 -15.53
N PHE A 77 4.54 -7.38 -14.87
CA PHE A 77 3.90 -8.06 -13.75
C PHE A 77 3.70 -7.12 -12.56
N SER A 78 4.76 -6.45 -12.10
CA SER A 78 4.67 -5.48 -10.98
C SER A 78 3.66 -4.38 -11.25
N GLN A 79 3.62 -3.81 -12.46
CA GLN A 79 2.63 -2.80 -12.84
C GLN A 79 1.20 -3.36 -12.83
N PHE A 80 0.99 -4.60 -13.25
CA PHE A 80 -0.30 -5.26 -13.17
C PHE A 80 -0.74 -5.44 -11.72
N VAL A 81 0.16 -5.90 -10.85
CA VAL A 81 -0.09 -6.05 -9.41
C VAL A 81 -0.45 -4.69 -8.81
N GLY A 82 0.38 -3.66 -9.00
CA GLY A 82 0.17 -2.31 -8.48
C GLY A 82 -1.22 -1.73 -8.78
N LYS A 83 -1.72 -1.93 -10.00
CA LYS A 83 -3.08 -1.49 -10.40
C LYS A 83 -4.22 -2.23 -9.70
N ARG A 84 -3.96 -3.41 -9.12
CA ARG A 84 -4.98 -4.29 -8.52
C ARG A 84 -4.93 -4.37 -7.00
N ILE A 85 -3.80 -4.05 -6.36
CA ILE A 85 -3.58 -4.18 -4.90
C ILE A 85 -4.79 -3.63 -4.14
N LEU A 86 -5.13 -2.35 -4.35
CA LEU A 86 -6.14 -1.69 -3.52
C LEU A 86 -7.51 -2.35 -3.67
N TYR A 87 -7.92 -2.58 -4.91
CA TYR A 87 -9.23 -3.14 -5.21
C TYR A 87 -9.38 -4.55 -4.65
N GLU A 88 -8.40 -5.41 -4.86
CA GLU A 88 -8.47 -6.80 -4.44
C GLU A 88 -8.34 -6.96 -2.92
N LEU A 89 -7.41 -6.26 -2.28
CA LEU A 89 -7.27 -6.29 -0.82
C LEU A 89 -8.53 -5.73 -0.14
N HIS A 90 -9.05 -4.60 -0.60
CA HIS A 90 -10.27 -4.02 -0.04
C HIS A 90 -11.49 -4.93 -0.18
N LYS A 91 -11.62 -5.58 -1.35
CA LYS A 91 -12.68 -6.56 -1.60
C LYS A 91 -12.57 -7.76 -0.67
N LEU A 92 -11.36 -8.25 -0.40
CA LEU A 92 -11.15 -9.40 0.48
C LEU A 92 -11.36 -9.05 1.96
N ILE A 93 -10.88 -7.88 2.40
CA ILE A 93 -11.10 -7.38 3.77
C ILE A 93 -12.60 -7.28 4.05
N LYS A 94 -13.37 -6.67 3.14
CA LYS A 94 -14.83 -6.55 3.30
C LYS A 94 -15.57 -7.88 3.41
N LYS A 95 -15.02 -8.96 2.85
CA LYS A 95 -15.62 -10.30 2.93
C LYS A 95 -15.31 -11.02 4.25
N SER A 96 -14.23 -10.63 4.92
CA SER A 96 -13.83 -11.26 6.18
C SER A 96 -14.41 -10.45 7.35
N SER A 97 -15.37 -11.03 8.07
CA SER A 97 -15.94 -10.42 9.28
C SER A 97 -14.87 -10.11 10.34
N LYS A 98 -13.79 -10.89 10.38
CA LYS A 98 -12.66 -10.72 11.30
C LYS A 98 -11.80 -9.50 10.97
N LEU A 99 -11.76 -9.08 9.70
CA LEU A 99 -10.95 -7.95 9.23
C LEU A 99 -11.77 -6.68 9.01
N ALA A 100 -13.00 -6.81 8.49
CA ALA A 100 -13.85 -5.69 8.10
C ALA A 100 -14.16 -4.71 9.26
N ASN A 101 -14.29 -5.24 10.47
CA ASN A 101 -14.57 -4.43 11.67
C ASN A 101 -13.32 -3.84 12.33
N ARG A 102 -12.12 -4.21 11.85
CA ARG A 102 -10.84 -3.79 12.44
C ARG A 102 -10.07 -2.84 11.52
N VAL A 103 -10.16 -3.00 10.21
CA VAL A 103 -9.44 -2.17 9.23
C VAL A 103 -10.31 -0.99 8.79
N ASP A 104 -9.84 0.23 9.05
CA ASP A 104 -10.50 1.47 8.60
C ASP A 104 -10.25 1.72 7.11
N PHE A 105 -8.97 1.72 6.73
CA PHE A 105 -8.54 1.82 5.33
C PHE A 105 -7.13 1.25 5.12
N LEU A 106 -6.84 0.96 3.86
CA LEU A 106 -5.50 0.67 3.36
C LEU A 106 -4.96 1.88 2.60
N HIS A 107 -3.67 2.16 2.78
CA HIS A 107 -2.94 3.17 2.03
C HIS A 107 -1.79 2.49 1.31
N ILE A 108 -1.74 2.56 -0.02
CA ILE A 108 -0.62 2.01 -0.80
C ILE A 108 0.41 3.11 -0.97
N TYR A 109 1.68 2.76 -0.79
CA TYR A 109 2.77 3.64 -1.18
C TYR A 109 2.67 3.97 -2.68
N PRO A 110 2.79 5.24 -3.11
CA PRO A 110 2.43 5.64 -4.48
C PRO A 110 3.23 4.95 -5.59
N THR A 111 4.46 4.52 -5.27
CA THR A 111 5.39 3.88 -6.21
C THR A 111 5.82 2.51 -5.72
N GLU A 112 6.64 1.81 -6.50
CA GLU A 112 7.36 0.64 -6.00
C GLU A 112 8.29 1.10 -4.86
N ALA A 113 8.23 0.42 -3.71
CA ALA A 113 8.93 0.81 -2.50
C ALA A 113 10.43 0.47 -2.57
N SER A 114 10.78 -0.63 -3.25
CA SER A 114 12.18 -0.99 -3.51
C SER A 114 12.30 -1.93 -4.70
N THR A 115 13.51 -2.04 -5.24
CA THR A 115 13.89 -3.01 -6.26
C THR A 115 15.21 -3.67 -5.87
N GLU A 116 15.19 -4.99 -5.73
CA GLU A 116 16.37 -5.81 -5.46
C GLU A 116 16.72 -6.66 -6.69
N ARG A 117 18.00 -6.93 -6.88
CA ARG A 117 18.51 -7.74 -7.99
C ARG A 117 19.46 -8.80 -7.46
N HIS A 118 19.26 -10.04 -7.87
CA HIS A 118 20.13 -11.15 -7.50
C HIS A 118 20.23 -12.14 -8.66
N TYR A 119 21.35 -12.85 -8.75
CA TYR A 119 21.49 -13.97 -9.66
C TYR A 119 20.95 -15.24 -8.99
N ASP A 120 20.18 -16.04 -9.71
CA ASP A 120 19.83 -17.39 -9.26
C ASP A 120 20.98 -18.39 -9.49
N GLU A 121 20.77 -19.62 -9.02
CA GLU A 121 21.70 -20.75 -9.17
C GLU A 121 22.06 -21.06 -10.63
N LEU A 122 21.26 -20.59 -11.60
CA LEU A 122 21.47 -20.75 -13.03
C LEU A 122 22.10 -19.49 -13.68
N ASN A 123 22.66 -18.57 -12.87
CA ASN A 123 23.20 -17.27 -13.30
C ASN A 123 22.20 -16.40 -14.08
N ARG A 124 20.89 -16.55 -13.83
CA ARG A 124 19.86 -15.68 -14.42
C ARG A 124 19.56 -14.53 -13.47
N LEU A 125 19.50 -13.32 -14.02
CA LEU A 125 19.17 -12.14 -13.25
C LEU A 125 17.68 -12.13 -12.87
N ASN A 126 17.42 -12.37 -11.59
CA ASN A 126 16.11 -12.20 -10.98
C ASN A 126 16.02 -10.83 -10.32
N VAL A 127 14.84 -10.24 -10.43
CA VAL A 127 14.51 -8.94 -9.89
C VAL A 127 13.32 -9.12 -8.95
N VAL A 128 13.39 -8.49 -7.79
CA VAL A 128 12.29 -8.37 -6.84
C VAL A 128 11.86 -6.92 -6.79
N LYS A 129 10.60 -6.64 -7.08
CA LYS A 129 9.97 -5.33 -6.93
C LYS A 129 8.97 -5.40 -5.79
N LYS A 130 9.10 -4.50 -4.83
CA LYS A 130 8.28 -4.51 -3.62
C LYS A 130 7.22 -3.40 -3.66
N TRP A 131 6.01 -3.73 -3.24
CA TRP A 131 4.96 -2.77 -2.94
C TRP A 131 4.70 -2.76 -1.45
N LEU A 132 4.47 -1.57 -0.90
CA LEU A 132 4.17 -1.39 0.52
C LEU A 132 2.75 -0.85 0.68
N VAL A 133 2.01 -1.43 1.62
CA VAL A 133 0.65 -0.99 1.96
C VAL A 133 0.55 -0.80 3.46
N GLY A 134 0.34 0.44 3.90
CA GLY A 134 0.02 0.78 5.28
C GLY A 134 -1.42 0.39 5.62
N ILE A 135 -1.61 -0.20 6.79
CA ILE A 135 -2.92 -0.58 7.33
C ILE A 135 -3.29 0.41 8.44
N LYS A 136 -4.41 1.12 8.27
CA LYS A 136 -5.01 1.88 9.37
C LYS A 136 -6.10 1.04 10.02
N LEU A 137 -5.99 0.83 11.33
CA LEU A 137 -7.01 0.16 12.13
C LEU A 137 -7.93 1.18 12.80
N PHE A 138 -9.16 0.77 13.09
CA PHE A 138 -10.11 1.58 13.89
C PHE A 138 -9.63 1.71 15.34
N GLU A 139 -9.14 0.60 15.90
CA GLU A 139 -8.62 0.50 17.27
C GLU A 139 -7.30 -0.28 17.24
N ALA A 140 -6.46 -0.08 18.26
CA ALA A 140 -5.23 -0.83 18.39
C ALA A 140 -5.51 -2.33 18.54
N LEU A 141 -4.57 -3.17 18.09
CA LEU A 141 -4.68 -4.62 18.27
C LEU A 141 -4.39 -4.97 19.74
N ASP A 142 -5.44 -5.06 20.55
CA ASP A 142 -5.36 -5.65 21.89
C ASP A 142 -5.36 -7.19 21.81
N ASN A 143 -5.76 -7.90 22.88
CA ASN A 143 -5.77 -9.38 23.04
C ASN A 143 -6.23 -10.24 21.83
N GLY A 144 -6.89 -9.66 20.82
CA GLY A 144 -7.25 -10.30 19.54
C GLY A 144 -6.21 -10.19 18.40
N GLY A 145 -5.00 -9.67 18.65
CA GLY A 145 -3.98 -9.47 17.62
C GLY A 145 -3.57 -10.75 16.86
N SER A 146 -3.53 -11.90 17.55
CA SER A 146 -3.18 -13.19 16.92
C SER A 146 -4.22 -13.64 15.90
N GLU A 147 -5.51 -13.48 16.21
CA GLU A 147 -6.60 -13.83 15.31
C GLU A 147 -6.61 -12.92 14.08
N PHE A 148 -6.41 -11.62 14.28
CA PHE A 148 -6.28 -10.66 13.19
C PHE A 148 -5.13 -11.03 12.25
N LYS A 149 -3.92 -11.30 12.79
CA LYS A 149 -2.75 -11.68 12.00
C LYS A 149 -3.00 -12.97 11.21
N SER A 150 -3.62 -13.96 11.82
CA SER A 150 -3.95 -15.23 11.15
C SER A 150 -4.95 -15.03 10.00
N ALA A 151 -6.04 -14.30 10.25
CA ALA A 151 -7.04 -13.99 9.23
C ALA A 151 -6.44 -13.16 8.08
N LEU A 152 -5.54 -12.24 8.38
CA LEU A 152 -4.83 -11.45 7.38
C LEU A 152 -3.91 -12.32 6.53
N LYS A 153 -3.12 -13.21 7.14
CA LYS A 153 -2.25 -14.16 6.41
C LYS A 153 -3.03 -15.06 5.44
N GLU A 154 -4.18 -15.58 5.86
CA GLU A 154 -5.06 -16.38 4.98
C GLU A 154 -5.62 -15.56 3.81
N MET A 155 -6.00 -14.32 4.09
CA MET A 155 -6.47 -13.38 3.08
C MET A 155 -5.37 -13.06 2.05
N LEU A 156 -4.14 -12.82 2.49
CA LEU A 156 -2.99 -12.55 1.62
C LEU A 156 -2.66 -13.74 0.71
N LYS A 157 -2.73 -14.98 1.22
CA LYS A 157 -2.61 -16.17 0.37
C LYS A 157 -3.68 -16.20 -0.73
N SER A 158 -4.92 -15.85 -0.37
CA SER A 158 -6.03 -15.80 -1.33
C SER A 158 -5.85 -14.70 -2.36
N PHE A 159 -5.30 -13.55 -1.95
CA PHE A 159 -4.90 -12.46 -2.84
C PHE A 159 -3.83 -12.92 -3.84
N ASP A 160 -2.75 -13.54 -3.37
CA ASP A 160 -1.63 -14.00 -4.20
C ASP A 160 -2.10 -14.98 -5.28
N ILE A 161 -2.88 -15.98 -4.88
CA ILE A 161 -3.45 -16.99 -5.79
C ILE A 161 -4.30 -16.31 -6.87
N ARG A 162 -5.13 -15.34 -6.49
CA ARG A 162 -6.05 -14.68 -7.41
C ARG A 162 -5.32 -13.77 -8.40
N ILE A 163 -4.38 -12.96 -7.93
CA ILE A 163 -3.58 -12.09 -8.81
C ILE A 163 -2.79 -12.93 -9.81
N LYS A 164 -2.15 -14.01 -9.34
CA LYS A 164 -1.42 -14.94 -10.20
C LYS A 164 -2.32 -15.60 -11.24
N LYS A 165 -3.52 -16.05 -10.84
CA LYS A 165 -4.51 -16.63 -11.76
C LYS A 165 -4.96 -15.64 -12.83
N ASP A 166 -5.22 -14.40 -12.46
CA ASP A 166 -5.66 -13.35 -13.40
C ASP A 166 -4.53 -12.94 -14.36
N PHE A 167 -3.27 -12.95 -13.91
CA PHE A 167 -2.11 -12.65 -14.74
C PHE A 167 -1.71 -13.81 -15.67
N ASN A 168 -1.78 -15.06 -15.20
CA ASN A 168 -1.40 -16.24 -15.99
C ASN A 168 -2.29 -16.49 -17.20
N ARG A 169 -3.46 -15.86 -17.29
CA ARG A 169 -4.22 -15.78 -18.56
C ARG A 169 -3.40 -15.14 -19.70
N PHE A 170 -2.27 -14.51 -19.41
CA PHE A 170 -1.41 -13.78 -20.34
C PHE A 170 -0.01 -14.43 -20.58
N LEU A 171 0.19 -15.73 -20.34
CA LEU A 171 1.36 -16.55 -20.77
C LEU A 171 2.74 -16.32 -20.06
N PHE A 172 2.81 -15.68 -18.90
CA PHE A 172 4.09 -15.41 -18.21
C PHE A 172 4.39 -16.41 -17.07
N TYR A 173 5.04 -17.53 -17.37
CA TYR A 173 5.26 -18.64 -16.43
C TYR A 173 6.38 -18.44 -15.39
N SER A 174 7.15 -17.36 -15.48
CA SER A 174 8.38 -17.17 -14.69
C SER A 174 8.28 -16.16 -13.55
N VAL A 175 7.07 -15.66 -13.23
CA VAL A 175 6.89 -14.68 -12.15
C VAL A 175 6.29 -15.30 -10.90
N LYS A 176 6.67 -14.78 -9.75
CA LYS A 176 6.20 -15.16 -8.43
C LYS A 176 5.67 -13.92 -7.70
N LEU A 177 4.66 -14.15 -6.88
CA LEU A 177 4.05 -13.15 -6.02
C LEU A 177 3.97 -13.73 -4.62
N THR A 178 4.44 -12.97 -3.65
CA THR A 178 4.35 -13.31 -2.23
C THR A 178 3.95 -12.07 -1.46
N SER A 179 2.87 -12.17 -0.69
CA SER A 179 2.42 -11.09 0.17
C SER A 179 2.50 -11.51 1.63
N GLU A 180 2.99 -10.60 2.48
CA GLU A 180 3.13 -10.85 3.91
C GLU A 180 2.72 -9.65 4.76
N TYR A 181 2.38 -9.93 6.02
CA TYR A 181 2.11 -8.92 7.03
C TYR A 181 3.39 -8.63 7.80
N VAL A 182 3.68 -7.35 8.00
CA VAL A 182 4.89 -6.87 8.68
C VAL A 182 4.51 -5.75 9.66
N GLU A 183 5.16 -5.72 10.82
CA GLU A 183 5.01 -4.61 11.79
C GLU A 183 6.05 -3.52 11.51
N ALA A 184 5.74 -2.28 11.89
CA ALA A 184 6.62 -1.14 11.65
C ALA A 184 8.07 -1.38 12.15
N ASN A 185 8.20 -2.04 13.31
CA ASN A 185 9.50 -2.34 13.91
C ASN A 185 10.37 -3.25 13.04
N ASP A 186 9.76 -4.17 12.30
CA ASP A 186 10.47 -5.10 11.42
C ASP A 186 10.84 -4.45 10.07
N LEU A 187 10.14 -3.38 9.69
CA LEU A 187 10.37 -2.61 8.46
C LEU A 187 11.53 -1.62 8.55
N ALA A 188 11.93 -1.20 9.76
CA ALA A 188 13.05 -0.26 9.95
C ALA A 188 14.36 -0.77 9.34
N ALA A 189 14.53 -2.10 9.23
CA ALA A 189 15.70 -2.73 8.61
C ALA A 189 15.72 -2.65 7.07
N TRP A 190 14.61 -2.25 6.44
CA TRP A 190 14.45 -2.34 4.98
C TRP A 190 14.91 -1.09 4.23
N GLY A 191 15.24 -0.01 4.95
CA GLY A 191 15.71 1.25 4.35
C GLY A 191 14.68 1.94 3.43
N ILE A 192 13.41 1.55 3.52
CA ILE A 192 12.32 2.19 2.76
C ILE A 192 12.12 3.60 3.34
N ASP A 193 12.04 4.60 2.45
CA ASP A 193 11.96 6.04 2.77
C ASP A 193 13.21 6.67 3.41
N GLN A 194 14.43 6.12 3.19
CA GLN A 194 15.67 6.78 3.67
C GLN A 194 16.10 8.03 2.88
N GLU A 195 15.37 8.42 1.83
CA GLU A 195 15.64 9.64 1.06
C GLU A 195 14.44 10.59 1.14
N ILE A 196 14.44 11.47 2.16
CA ILE A 196 13.99 12.87 2.07
C ILE A 196 14.96 13.73 2.90
#